data_AF-A0A1C0TWU6-F1
#
_entry.id   AF-A0A1C0TWU6-F1
#
_cell.length_a   1.000
_cell.length_b   1.000
_cell.length_c   1.000
_cell.angle_alpha   90.00
_cell.angle_beta   90.00
_cell.angle_gamma   90.00
#
_symmetry.space_group_name_H-M   'P 1'
#
loop_
_entity.id
_entity.type
_entity.pdbx_description
1 polymer ?
#
loop_
_entity_poly.entity_id
_entity_poly.type
_entity_poly.pdbx_seq_one_letter_code
_entity_poly.pdbx_strand_id
1 'polypeptide(L)'
;MEKEKELIRCGVDALINENGMLAESLFTEAYKLGSGCAAFNISEMYKTGMHVKKDLDKQQYWLNKSIELGFKPPQPNPNKFNKIQLTDEQQLAMLQESVSKRKKSWLEKLVSLLNK
;
A
#
# COMPACT_ATOMS: atom_id res chain seq x y z
N MET A 1 0.39 11.61 -21.10
CA MET A 1 -0.35 12.12 -19.92
C MET A 1 -1.86 12.07 -20.12
N GLU A 2 -2.40 12.35 -21.31
CA GLU A 2 -3.86 12.32 -21.51
C GLU A 2 -4.49 10.92 -21.35
N LYS A 3 -3.84 9.89 -21.92
CA LYS A 3 -4.32 8.50 -21.81
C LYS A 3 -4.39 8.01 -20.36
N GLU A 4 -3.42 8.37 -19.53
CA GLU A 4 -3.38 7.99 -18.11
C GLU A 4 -4.58 8.57 -17.34
N LYS A 5 -4.81 9.87 -17.49
CA LYS A 5 -5.93 10.57 -16.81
C LYS A 5 -7.27 10.01 -17.25
N GLU A 6 -7.40 9.71 -18.54
CA GLU A 6 -8.61 9.10 -19.09
C GLU A 6 -8.87 7.70 -18.53
N LEU A 7 -7.84 6.86 -18.39
CA LEU A 7 -7.96 5.55 -17.75
C LEU A 7 -8.40 5.67 -16.28
N ILE A 8 -7.87 6.65 -15.54
CA ILE A 8 -8.29 6.91 -14.16
C ILE A 8 -9.77 7.34 -14.13
N ARG A 9 -10.18 8.25 -15.02
CA ARG A 9 -11.58 8.72 -15.13
C ARG A 9 -12.52 7.55 -15.39
N CYS A 10 -12.24 6.75 -16.41
CA CYS A 10 -13.03 5.56 -16.74
C CYS A 10 -13.02 4.52 -15.61
N GLY A 11 -11.90 4.37 -14.89
CA GLY A 11 -11.81 3.49 -13.72
C GLY A 11 -12.72 3.93 -12.57
N VAL A 12 -12.81 5.24 -12.32
CA VAL A 12 -13.75 5.81 -11.33
C VAL A 12 -15.20 5.61 -11.79
N ASP A 13 -15.49 5.86 -13.07
CA ASP A 13 -16.82 5.62 -13.63
C ASP A 13 -17.21 4.13 -13.50
N ALA A 14 -16.27 3.20 -13.71
CA ALA A 14 -16.50 1.78 -13.52
C ALA A 14 -16.81 1.41 -12.07
N LEU A 15 -16.17 2.04 -11.08
CA LEU A 15 -16.53 1.87 -9.66
C LEU A 15 -17.95 2.35 -9.36
N ILE A 16 -18.35 3.50 -9.90
CA ILE A 16 -19.71 4.04 -9.72
C ILE A 16 -20.76 3.09 -10.31
N ASN A 17 -20.44 2.43 -11.42
CA ASN A 17 -21.28 1.43 -12.07
C ASN A 17 -21.11 0.01 -11.50
N GLU A 18 -20.55 -0.12 -10.30
CA GLU A 18 -20.35 -1.37 -9.57
C GLU A 18 -19.50 -2.44 -10.28
N ASN A 19 -18.69 -2.03 -11.27
CA ASN A 19 -17.84 -2.93 -12.04
C ASN A 19 -16.38 -2.91 -11.53
N GLY A 20 -16.16 -3.59 -10.40
CA GLY A 20 -14.84 -3.68 -9.76
C GLY A 20 -13.74 -4.28 -10.62
N MET A 21 -14.05 -5.32 -11.41
CA MET A 21 -13.07 -5.96 -12.28
C MET A 21 -12.56 -5.01 -13.36
N LEU A 22 -13.48 -4.25 -13.97
CA LEU A 22 -13.12 -3.25 -14.97
C LEU A 22 -12.33 -2.10 -14.33
N ALA A 23 -12.76 -1.62 -13.16
CA ALA A 23 -12.05 -0.57 -12.42
C ALA A 23 -10.61 -0.99 -12.08
N GLU A 24 -10.41 -2.20 -11.53
CA GLU A 24 -9.08 -2.72 -11.20
C GLU A 24 -8.18 -2.81 -12.44
N SER A 25 -8.73 -3.30 -13.56
CA SER A 25 -8.01 -3.39 -14.83
C SER A 25 -7.58 -2.01 -15.36
N LEU A 26 -8.50 -1.04 -15.34
CA LEU A 26 -8.23 0.32 -15.82
C LEU A 26 -7.19 1.04 -14.96
N PHE A 27 -7.30 0.94 -13.63
CA PHE A 27 -6.28 1.48 -12.73
C PHE A 27 -4.94 0.76 -12.88
N THR A 28 -4.93 -0.55 -13.14
CA THR A 28 -3.69 -1.28 -13.39
C THR A 28 -3.01 -0.81 -14.67
N GLU A 29 -3.77 -0.51 -15.73
CA GLU A 29 -3.21 0.07 -16.96
C GLU A 29 -2.68 1.50 -16.70
N ALA A 30 -3.40 2.33 -15.96
CA ALA A 30 -2.94 3.67 -15.59
C ALA A 30 -1.67 3.62 -14.71
N TYR A 31 -1.57 2.65 -13.79
CA TYR A 31 -0.37 2.41 -12.99
C TYR A 31 0.84 2.05 -13.86
N LYS A 32 0.67 1.18 -14.87
CA LYS A 32 1.74 0.83 -15.84
C LYS A 32 2.24 2.03 -16.63
N LEU A 33 1.44 3.09 -16.76
CA LEU A 33 1.83 4.37 -17.36
C LEU A 33 2.57 5.30 -16.38
N GLY A 34 2.84 4.86 -15.15
CA GLY A 34 3.55 5.62 -14.13
C GLY A 34 2.65 6.37 -13.15
N SER A 35 1.34 6.11 -13.14
CA SER A 35 0.43 6.82 -12.25
C SER A 35 0.45 6.26 -10.83
N GLY A 36 1.05 7.01 -9.90
CA GLY A 36 0.92 6.70 -8.47
C GLY A 36 -0.53 6.85 -7.98
N CYS A 37 -1.30 7.79 -8.54
CA CYS A 37 -2.73 7.96 -8.23
C CYS A 37 -3.55 6.70 -8.52
N ALA A 38 -3.25 6.01 -9.63
CA ALA A 38 -3.93 4.77 -9.97
C ALA A 38 -3.62 3.64 -8.96
N ALA A 39 -2.37 3.49 -8.53
CA ALA A 39 -2.01 2.55 -7.47
C ALA A 39 -2.70 2.88 -6.14
N PHE A 40 -2.86 4.16 -5.82
CA PHE A 40 -3.64 4.57 -4.65
C PHE A 40 -5.11 4.14 -4.75
N ASN A 41 -5.76 4.32 -5.91
CA ASN A 41 -7.14 3.90 -6.11
C ASN A 41 -7.31 2.38 -5.95
N ILE A 42 -6.37 1.57 -6.48
CA ILE A 42 -6.38 0.12 -6.25
C ILE A 42 -6.26 -0.20 -4.75
N SER A 43 -5.40 0.53 -4.03
CA SER A 43 -5.27 0.35 -2.59
C SER A 43 -6.59 0.64 -1.85
N GLU A 44 -7.32 1.68 -2.24
CA GLU A 44 -8.61 2.03 -1.64
C GLU A 44 -9.69 0.96 -1.91
N MET A 45 -9.68 0.34 -3.10
CA MET A 45 -10.56 -0.79 -3.42
C MET A 45 -10.35 -1.94 -2.43
N TYR A 46 -9.10 -2.36 -2.23
CA TYR A 46 -8.76 -3.42 -1.29
C TYR A 46 -8.97 -3.03 0.18
N LYS A 47 -8.82 -1.74 0.54
CA LYS A 47 -9.10 -1.22 1.87
C LYS A 47 -10.58 -1.33 2.24
N THR A 48 -11.43 -0.91 1.32
CA THR A 48 -12.89 -0.80 1.52
C THR A 48 -13.60 -2.12 1.24
N GLY A 49 -13.01 -3.00 0.43
CA GLY A 49 -13.69 -4.17 -0.12
C GLY A 49 -14.73 -3.80 -1.18
N MET A 50 -14.56 -2.65 -1.84
CA MET A 50 -15.47 -2.19 -2.88
C MET A 50 -15.28 -3.03 -4.14
N HIS A 51 -16.25 -3.91 -4.40
CA HIS A 51 -16.29 -4.86 -5.53
C HIS A 51 -15.12 -5.87 -5.59
N VAL A 52 -14.29 -5.91 -4.56
CA VAL A 52 -13.22 -6.89 -4.35
C VAL A 52 -13.26 -7.39 -2.91
N LYS A 53 -12.71 -8.57 -2.64
CA LYS A 53 -12.56 -9.01 -1.25
C LYS A 53 -11.60 -8.07 -0.53
N LYS A 54 -12.03 -7.53 0.61
CA LYS A 54 -11.18 -6.71 1.47
C LYS A 54 -9.90 -7.48 1.82
N ASP A 55 -8.75 -6.84 1.58
CA ASP A 55 -7.42 -7.43 1.74
C ASP A 55 -6.44 -6.33 2.13
N LEU A 56 -6.09 -6.27 3.42
CA LEU A 56 -5.23 -5.20 3.95
C LEU A 56 -3.76 -5.37 3.52
N ASP A 57 -3.32 -6.59 3.22
CA ASP A 57 -1.96 -6.84 2.75
C ASP A 57 -1.80 -6.32 1.32
N LYS A 58 -2.79 -6.60 0.45
CA LYS A 58 -2.84 -6.00 -0.89
C LYS A 58 -3.01 -4.48 -0.84
N GLN A 59 -3.82 -3.98 0.07
CA GLN A 59 -3.96 -2.54 0.28
C GLN A 59 -2.60 -1.89 0.57
N GLN A 60 -1.83 -2.41 1.53
CA GLN A 60 -0.52 -1.87 1.86
C GLN A 60 0.47 -2.00 0.70
N TYR A 61 0.46 -3.13 -0.01
CA TYR A 61 1.29 -3.33 -1.19
C TYR A 61 1.06 -2.22 -2.24
N TRP A 62 -0.19 -1.98 -2.62
CA TRP A 62 -0.53 -0.98 -3.62
C TRP A 62 -0.29 0.45 -3.14
N LEU A 63 -0.52 0.73 -1.85
CA LEU A 63 -0.20 2.01 -1.24
C LEU A 63 1.32 2.31 -1.30
N ASN A 64 2.16 1.31 -1.02
CA ASN A 64 3.61 1.46 -1.15
C ASN A 64 4.02 1.74 -2.60
N LYS A 65 3.44 1.02 -3.57
CA LYS A 65 3.67 1.29 -5.00
C LYS A 65 3.24 2.68 -5.43
N SER A 66 2.15 3.20 -4.87
CA SER A 66 1.72 4.57 -5.09
C SER A 66 2.78 5.58 -4.59
N ILE A 67 3.33 5.36 -3.39
CA ILE A 67 4.34 6.25 -2.79
C ILE A 67 5.67 6.19 -3.54
N GLU A 68 6.09 4.99 -3.98
CA GLU A 68 7.29 4.79 -4.83
C GLU A 68 7.23 5.62 -6.12
N LEU A 69 6.03 5.82 -6.69
CA LEU A 69 5.79 6.67 -7.86
C LEU A 69 5.61 8.17 -7.52
N GLY A 70 5.88 8.57 -6.29
CA GLY A 70 5.84 9.96 -5.84
C GLY A 70 4.44 10.50 -5.53
N PHE A 71 3.40 9.64 -5.56
CA PHE A 71 2.08 10.06 -5.09
C PHE A 71 2.08 10.19 -3.58
N LYS A 72 1.57 11.32 -3.10
CA LYS A 72 1.44 11.61 -1.67
C LYS A 72 0.01 11.29 -1.25
N PRO A 73 -0.27 10.06 -0.77
CA PRO A 73 -1.60 9.73 -0.29
C PRO A 73 -1.98 10.72 0.82
N PRO A 74 -3.26 11.12 0.89
CA PRO A 74 -3.72 11.96 2.00
C PRO A 74 -3.37 11.24 3.30
N GLN A 75 -2.47 11.85 4.08
CA GLN A 75 -2.07 11.24 5.34
C GLN A 75 -3.33 11.10 6.20
N PRO A 76 -3.59 9.91 6.74
CA PRO A 76 -4.69 9.77 7.67
C PRO A 76 -4.41 10.72 8.85
N ASN A 77 -5.37 11.60 9.14
CA ASN A 77 -5.29 12.48 10.30
C ASN A 77 -5.00 11.59 11.52
N PRO A 78 -3.87 11.78 12.23
CA PRO A 78 -3.49 10.90 13.36
C PRO A 78 -4.60 10.85 14.42
N ASN A 79 -5.43 11.89 14.52
CA ASN A 79 -6.56 11.94 15.45
C ASN A 79 -7.77 11.06 15.06
N LYS A 80 -7.82 10.48 13.85
CA LYS A 80 -8.88 9.52 13.46
C LYS A 80 -8.57 8.09 13.91
N PHE A 81 -7.29 7.75 14.10
CA PHE A 81 -6.87 6.47 14.68
C PHE A 81 -6.88 6.46 16.21
N ASN A 82 -7.02 7.62 16.87
CA ASN A 82 -7.13 7.69 18.34
C ASN A 82 -8.42 7.07 18.93
N LYS A 83 -9.26 6.40 18.13
CA LYS A 83 -10.28 5.44 18.63
C LYS A 83 -9.85 3.97 18.55
N ILE A 84 -8.77 3.63 17.87
CA ILE A 84 -8.15 2.29 17.86
C ILE A 84 -6.64 2.50 18.04
N GLN A 85 -6.24 2.60 19.31
CA GLN A 85 -4.88 2.91 19.73
C GLN A 85 -3.84 1.92 19.14
N LEU A 86 -3.05 2.38 18.19
CA LEU A 86 -1.65 1.97 18.08
C LEU A 86 -0.82 3.25 18.16
N THR A 87 -0.10 3.42 19.26
CA THR A 87 0.73 4.61 19.48
C THR A 87 1.98 4.54 18.61
N ASP A 88 2.53 5.70 18.25
CA ASP A 88 3.75 5.85 17.44
C ASP A 88 4.93 5.05 18.00
N GLU A 89 4.92 4.79 19.32
CA GLU A 89 5.89 3.97 20.04
C GLU A 89 5.80 2.48 19.66
N GLN A 90 4.59 1.95 19.41
CA GLN A 90 4.39 0.57 18.94
C GLN A 90 4.77 0.40 17.46
N GLN A 91 4.54 1.43 16.64
CA GLN A 91 4.99 1.45 15.24
C GLN A 91 6.52 1.53 15.14
N LEU A 92 7.14 2.37 15.98
CA LEU A 92 8.60 2.46 16.10
C LEU A 92 9.19 1.16 16.63
N ALA A 93 8.53 0.50 17.61
CA ALA A 93 8.92 -0.81 18.11
C ALA A 93 8.85 -1.89 17.02
N MET A 94 7.82 -1.93 16.17
CA MET A 94 7.74 -2.89 15.04
C MET A 94 8.82 -2.66 13.98
N LEU A 95 9.15 -1.39 13.67
CA LEU A 95 10.24 -1.03 12.76
C LEU A 95 11.61 -1.38 13.37
N GLN A 96 11.81 -1.10 14.66
CA GLN A 96 13.02 -1.45 15.40
C GLN A 96 13.16 -2.97 15.52
N GLU A 97 12.09 -3.72 15.79
CA GLU A 97 12.09 -5.17 15.94
C GLU A 97 12.33 -5.89 14.61
N SER A 98 11.80 -5.40 13.49
CA SER A 98 12.04 -5.97 12.15
C SER A 98 13.46 -5.69 11.62
N VAL A 99 14.09 -4.59 12.04
CA VAL A 99 15.51 -4.31 11.79
C VAL A 99 16.40 -5.11 12.77
N SER A 100 15.99 -5.24 14.04
CA SER A 100 16.72 -5.93 15.09
C SER A 100 16.68 -7.46 14.94
N LYS A 101 15.58 -8.07 14.47
CA LYS A 101 15.50 -9.50 14.12
C LYS A 101 16.44 -9.88 12.97
N ARG A 102 16.52 -9.03 11.94
CA ARG A 102 17.49 -9.23 10.83
C ARG A 102 18.93 -9.02 11.28
N LYS A 103 19.19 -8.01 12.12
CA LYS A 103 20.52 -7.77 12.70
C LYS A 103 20.93 -8.90 13.66
N LYS A 104 20.03 -9.38 14.51
CA LYS A 104 20.22 -10.50 15.43
C LYS A 104 20.45 -11.81 14.66
N SER A 105 19.64 -12.10 13.64
CA SER A 105 19.83 -13.26 12.77
C SER A 105 21.17 -13.23 12.02
N TRP A 106 21.60 -12.05 11.55
CA TRP A 106 22.90 -11.89 10.91
C TRP A 106 24.06 -12.05 11.90
N LEU A 107 23.95 -11.49 13.11
CA LEU A 107 24.95 -11.61 14.18
C LEU A 107 25.07 -13.05 14.71
N GLU A 108 23.96 -13.75 14.93
CA GLU A 108 23.95 -15.17 15.34
C GLU A 108 24.62 -16.05 14.27
N LYS A 109 24.36 -15.78 13.00
CA LYS A 109 24.98 -16.48 11.87
C LYS A 109 26.48 -16.18 11.75
N LEU A 110 26.91 -14.94 12.01
CA LEU A 110 28.31 -14.53 12.05
C LEU A 110 29.07 -15.18 13.20
N VAL A 111 28.50 -15.19 14.40
CA VAL A 111 29.09 -15.82 15.59
C VAL A 111 29.21 -17.33 15.42
N SER A 112 28.23 -17.98 14.78
CA SER A 112 28.30 -19.41 14.43
C SER A 112 29.40 -19.74 13.41
N LEU A 113 29.71 -18.82 12.48
CA LEU A 113 30.77 -18.98 11.49
C LEU A 113 32.17 -18.71 12.06
N LEU A 114 32.28 -17.81 13.04
CA LEU A 114 33.55 -17.46 13.69
C LEU A 114 33.95 -18.45 14.79
N ASN A 115 33.00 -19.21 15.36
CA ASN A 115 33.24 -20.24 16.39
C ASN A 115 33.45 -21.65 15.79
N LYS A 116 33.95 -21.76 14.56
CA LYS A 116 34.35 -23.01 13.93
C LYS A 116 35.86 -23.09 13.77
#